data_AF-A0A6G0ITG4-F1
#
_entry.id   AF-A0A6G0ITG4-F1
#
_cell.length_a   1.000
_cell.length_b   1.000
_cell.length_c   1.000
_cell.angle_alpha   90.00
_cell.angle_beta   90.00
_cell.angle_gamma   90.00
#
_symmetry.space_group_name_H-M   'P 1'
#
loop_
_entity.id
_entity.type
_entity.pdbx_description
1 polymer ?
#
loop_
_entity_poly.entity_id
_entity_poly.type
_entity_poly.pdbx_seq_one_letter_code
_entity_poly.pdbx_strand_id
1 'polypeptide(L)'
;MTRRVAVIGGGSSGLACIKCCLDEGLEPVCYESSDDFGGLWRFKENPEPDRASIYHSVIINTSKEMMCFSDFPIPGHFPNFMHNSLIMDYFRMYADNFQLTKYIRFNTKVLQVKQRSDFSHSGQWDVETENKDGKKEKHIFDAVMICIGHHCHPNMPLHDFPGIDTFKGKYFHSRDYKTPEEWRNKKAVVIGIGNSGIDIAVELSRVTKQVTGFPFHSWPQVVTVTENKASLYKYVFPPELARPTLAIIGLVQPLGAIMPISEMQARWATRVFKGCIKLPSVASMLKDIQCKEETMAKRYVTSHRHTIQVDYVRYMDEIAKMVGVLPNFLRLLLTDPRVGLNVIFGPCTPYQYRLRGPGKWAGAREAILTQWERVAQPMQTRPCDEPQCKRSYAWLLMISAAVMGLAAYINRNSLPSFLQDPAALLDKIKAYWPAQ
;
A
#
# COMPACT_ATOMS: atom_id res chain seq x y z
N MET A 1 -5.39 25.45 -20.13
CA MET A 1 -5.05 24.19 -20.82
C MET A 1 -4.96 23.08 -19.80
N THR A 2 -5.49 21.90 -20.12
CA THR A 2 -5.37 20.69 -19.30
C THR A 2 -3.90 20.25 -19.27
N ARG A 3 -3.36 19.91 -18.09
CA ARG A 3 -1.96 19.46 -17.99
C ARG A 3 -1.84 18.00 -18.44
N ARG A 4 -0.86 17.72 -19.30
CA ARG A 4 -0.54 16.37 -19.79
C ARG A 4 0.46 15.70 -18.87
N VAL A 5 0.16 14.48 -18.42
CA VAL A 5 0.97 13.72 -17.46
C VAL A 5 1.46 12.42 -18.10
N ALA A 6 2.77 12.20 -18.14
CA ALA A 6 3.31 10.90 -18.53
C ALA A 6 3.28 9.95 -17.34
N VAL A 7 2.74 8.75 -17.52
CA VAL A 7 2.76 7.66 -16.52
C VAL A 7 3.64 6.53 -17.05
N ILE A 8 4.71 6.18 -16.34
CA ILE A 8 5.71 5.21 -16.83
C ILE A 8 5.53 3.87 -16.10
N GLY A 9 5.01 2.87 -16.80
CA GLY A 9 4.67 1.55 -16.29
C GLY A 9 3.17 1.40 -15.98
N GLY A 10 2.56 0.34 -16.50
CA GLY A 10 1.16 -0.05 -16.36
C GLY A 10 0.92 -1.06 -15.23
N GLY A 11 1.74 -1.07 -14.19
CA GLY A 11 1.50 -1.88 -12.99
C GLY A 11 0.35 -1.34 -12.13
N SER A 12 0.17 -1.90 -10.92
CA SER A 12 -0.84 -1.41 -9.96
C SER A 12 -0.70 0.09 -9.65
N SER A 13 0.53 0.57 -9.48
CA SER A 13 0.84 1.99 -9.31
C SER A 13 0.44 2.82 -10.54
N GLY A 14 0.72 2.31 -11.74
CA GLY A 14 0.38 2.97 -13.00
C GLY A 14 -1.12 3.15 -13.18
N LEU A 15 -1.90 2.08 -12.97
CA LEU A 15 -3.37 2.13 -13.02
C LEU A 15 -3.93 3.16 -12.03
N ALA A 16 -3.41 3.19 -10.80
CA ALA A 16 -3.81 4.17 -9.80
C ALA A 16 -3.46 5.61 -10.24
N CYS A 17 -2.30 5.82 -10.86
CA CYS A 17 -1.88 7.12 -11.38
C CYS A 17 -2.77 7.63 -12.51
N ILE A 18 -3.11 6.77 -13.48
CA ILE A 18 -4.04 7.11 -14.57
C ILE A 18 -5.37 7.55 -13.95
N LYS A 19 -5.95 6.72 -13.07
CA LYS A 19 -7.23 7.02 -12.44
C LYS A 19 -7.20 8.31 -11.63
N CYS A 20 -6.15 8.55 -10.84
CA CYS A 20 -6.01 9.78 -10.06
C CYS A 20 -5.81 11.02 -10.95
N CYS A 21 -5.14 10.88 -12.10
CA CYS A 21 -5.04 11.98 -13.07
C CYS A 21 -6.43 12.37 -13.58
N LEU A 22 -7.26 11.37 -13.93
CA LEU A 22 -8.63 11.59 -14.41
C LEU A 22 -9.52 12.23 -13.33
N ASP A 23 -9.44 11.73 -12.08
CA ASP A 23 -10.17 12.30 -10.93
C ASP A 23 -9.88 13.81 -10.73
N GLU A 24 -8.66 14.24 -11.04
CA GLU A 24 -8.23 15.63 -10.89
C GLU A 24 -8.34 16.45 -12.19
N GLY A 25 -8.86 15.87 -13.27
CA GLY A 25 -9.02 16.53 -14.57
C GLY A 25 -7.69 16.81 -15.28
N LEU A 26 -6.70 15.94 -15.13
CA LEU A 26 -5.44 15.91 -15.87
C LEU A 26 -5.56 14.95 -17.07
N GLU A 27 -4.66 15.05 -18.05
CA GLU A 27 -4.64 14.18 -19.24
C GLU A 27 -3.48 13.18 -19.16
N PRO A 28 -3.71 11.94 -18.67
CA PRO A 28 -2.65 10.94 -18.57
C PRO A 28 -2.36 10.28 -19.93
N VAL A 29 -1.07 10.03 -20.19
CA VAL A 29 -0.61 9.07 -21.20
C VAL A 29 0.32 8.09 -20.50
N CYS A 30 -0.09 6.82 -20.45
CA CYS A 30 0.68 5.75 -19.85
C CYS A 30 1.48 4.99 -20.90
N TYR A 31 2.75 4.73 -20.63
CA TYR A 31 3.63 3.91 -21.45
C TYR A 31 3.96 2.62 -20.70
N GLU A 32 3.59 1.48 -21.29
CA GLU A 32 3.83 0.14 -20.76
C GLU A 32 4.73 -0.61 -21.75
N SER A 33 5.87 -1.13 -21.26
CA SER A 33 6.86 -1.78 -22.11
C SER A 33 6.40 -3.15 -22.61
N SER A 34 5.52 -3.83 -21.87
CA SER A 34 4.94 -5.11 -22.25
C SER A 34 3.62 -4.95 -23.03
N ASP A 35 3.09 -6.09 -23.47
CA ASP A 35 1.88 -6.21 -24.29
C ASP A 35 0.55 -6.10 -23.52
N ASP A 36 0.61 -6.01 -22.18
CA ASP A 36 -0.57 -5.86 -21.31
C ASP A 36 -0.15 -5.18 -19.99
N PHE A 37 -1.12 -4.72 -19.19
CA PHE A 37 -0.86 -4.10 -17.89
C PHE A 37 -0.70 -5.15 -16.77
N GLY A 38 -0.51 -4.67 -15.54
CA GLY A 38 -0.46 -5.48 -14.31
C GLY A 38 0.94 -5.76 -13.78
N GLY A 39 1.97 -5.66 -14.62
CA GLY A 39 3.38 -5.76 -14.22
C GLY A 39 3.68 -7.05 -13.45
N LEU A 40 4.13 -6.93 -12.20
CA LEU A 40 4.47 -8.05 -11.29
C LEU A 40 3.39 -9.13 -11.24
N TRP A 41 2.11 -8.75 -11.20
CA TRP A 41 1.01 -9.68 -10.96
C TRP A 41 0.62 -10.47 -12.21
N ARG A 42 1.10 -10.07 -13.40
CA ARG A 42 0.90 -10.80 -14.64
C ARG A 42 1.97 -11.88 -14.80
N PHE A 43 1.68 -13.06 -14.24
CA PHE A 43 2.52 -14.24 -14.40
C PHE A 43 2.79 -14.51 -15.89
N LYS A 44 4.06 -14.80 -16.19
CA LYS A 44 4.53 -15.36 -17.46
C LYS A 44 5.53 -16.45 -17.14
N GLU A 45 5.51 -17.53 -17.93
CA GLU A 45 6.45 -18.64 -17.79
C GLU A 45 7.89 -18.18 -17.98
N ASN A 46 8.15 -17.36 -19.00
CA ASN A 46 9.48 -16.84 -19.29
C ASN A 46 9.66 -15.46 -18.64
N PRO A 47 10.72 -15.24 -17.83
CA PRO A 47 11.08 -13.92 -17.34
C PRO A 47 11.39 -12.97 -18.51
N GLU A 48 10.90 -11.73 -18.43
CA GLU A 48 11.19 -10.69 -19.41
C GLU A 48 12.23 -9.71 -18.84
N PRO A 49 13.18 -9.19 -19.65
CA PRO A 49 14.09 -8.13 -19.23
C PRO A 49 13.31 -6.92 -18.68
N ASP A 50 13.84 -6.29 -17.62
CA ASP A 50 13.27 -5.08 -16.99
C ASP A 50 11.87 -5.21 -16.35
N ARG A 51 11.22 -6.39 -16.41
CA ARG A 51 9.95 -6.67 -15.73
C ARG A 51 10.13 -7.60 -14.55
N ALA A 52 9.44 -7.32 -13.45
CA ALA A 52 9.43 -8.20 -12.29
C ALA A 52 8.83 -9.58 -12.67
N SER A 53 9.40 -10.63 -12.10
CA SER A 53 9.03 -12.02 -12.38
C SER A 53 8.55 -12.68 -11.09
N ILE A 54 7.45 -13.41 -11.19
CA ILE A 54 6.87 -14.20 -10.10
C ILE A 54 6.82 -15.68 -10.49
N TYR A 55 6.78 -16.55 -9.48
CA TYR A 55 6.50 -17.98 -9.66
C TYR A 55 4.99 -18.23 -9.73
N HIS A 56 4.61 -19.36 -10.32
CA HIS A 56 3.21 -19.65 -10.67
C HIS A 56 2.30 -19.59 -9.44
N SER A 57 2.75 -20.15 -8.31
CA SER A 57 1.95 -20.34 -7.10
C SER A 57 1.83 -19.11 -6.18
N VAL A 58 2.32 -17.93 -6.58
CA VAL A 58 2.26 -16.73 -5.74
C VAL A 58 0.82 -16.41 -5.36
N ILE A 59 0.56 -16.39 -4.05
CA ILE A 59 -0.63 -15.86 -3.41
C ILE A 59 -0.22 -14.58 -2.68
N ILE A 60 -0.99 -13.51 -2.81
CA ILE A 60 -0.70 -12.26 -2.12
C ILE A 60 -0.73 -12.46 -0.60
N ASN A 61 0.17 -11.81 0.13
CA ASN A 61 0.30 -11.91 1.58
C ASN A 61 -0.47 -10.81 2.34
N THR A 62 -1.37 -10.09 1.67
CA THR A 62 -2.23 -9.05 2.27
C THR A 62 -3.69 -9.34 1.96
N SER A 63 -4.56 -9.14 2.95
CA SER A 63 -5.99 -9.45 2.80
C SER A 63 -6.67 -8.55 1.76
N LYS A 64 -7.68 -9.08 1.05
CA LYS A 64 -8.43 -8.38 0.00
C LYS A 64 -8.97 -7.02 0.44
N GLU A 65 -9.53 -6.90 1.64
CA GLU A 65 -10.08 -5.62 2.14
C GLU A 65 -8.99 -4.62 2.53
N MET A 66 -7.75 -5.08 2.73
CA MET A 66 -6.61 -4.24 3.10
C MET A 66 -5.77 -3.81 1.89
N MET A 67 -5.91 -4.51 0.75
CA MET A 67 -5.11 -4.28 -0.46
C MET A 67 -5.88 -3.62 -1.61
N CYS A 68 -7.22 -3.62 -1.59
CA CYS A 68 -8.01 -3.00 -2.65
C CYS A 68 -7.71 -1.49 -2.81
N PHE A 69 -8.15 -0.92 -3.93
CA PHE A 69 -8.16 0.52 -4.12
C PHE A 69 -9.29 1.12 -3.26
N SER A 70 -9.10 2.34 -2.77
CA SER A 70 -9.94 2.94 -1.73
C SER A 70 -11.39 3.19 -2.15
N ASP A 71 -11.69 3.21 -3.44
CA ASP A 71 -13.02 3.40 -4.00
C ASP A 71 -13.47 2.26 -4.93
N PHE A 72 -12.80 1.10 -4.84
CA PHE A 72 -13.14 -0.08 -5.63
C PHE A 72 -12.88 -1.37 -4.82
N PRO A 73 -13.85 -1.81 -4.01
CA PRO A 73 -13.72 -3.04 -3.24
C PRO A 73 -13.51 -4.27 -4.13
N ILE A 74 -12.73 -5.23 -3.65
CA ILE A 74 -12.59 -6.54 -4.30
C ILE A 74 -13.91 -7.33 -4.15
N PRO A 75 -14.35 -8.09 -5.17
CA PRO A 75 -15.59 -8.85 -5.10
C PRO A 75 -15.69 -9.75 -3.86
N GLY A 76 -16.88 -9.79 -3.27
CA GLY A 76 -17.11 -10.54 -2.04
C GLY A 76 -16.82 -12.04 -2.15
N HIS A 77 -17.03 -12.64 -3.32
CA HIS A 77 -16.73 -14.06 -3.57
C HIS A 77 -15.24 -14.37 -3.78
N PHE A 78 -14.36 -13.37 -3.95
CA PHE A 78 -12.92 -13.61 -4.05
C PHE A 78 -12.35 -14.03 -2.69
N PRO A 79 -11.34 -14.92 -2.64
CA PRO A 79 -10.71 -15.35 -1.39
C PRO A 79 -10.00 -14.18 -0.70
N ASN A 80 -9.86 -14.27 0.63
CA ASN A 80 -9.20 -13.21 1.41
C ASN A 80 -7.74 -13.00 1.01
N PHE A 81 -7.05 -14.07 0.62
CA PHE A 81 -5.71 -14.02 0.05
C PHE A 81 -5.78 -14.62 -1.36
N MET A 82 -5.51 -13.79 -2.36
CA MET A 82 -5.74 -14.10 -3.76
C MET A 82 -4.48 -14.63 -4.43
N HIS A 83 -4.66 -15.68 -5.24
CA HIS A 83 -3.68 -16.07 -6.24
C HIS A 83 -3.41 -14.92 -7.22
N ASN A 84 -2.20 -14.84 -7.77
CA ASN A 84 -1.80 -13.78 -8.71
C ASN A 84 -2.76 -13.60 -9.89
N SER A 85 -3.39 -14.67 -10.38
CA SER A 85 -4.41 -14.61 -11.43
C SER A 85 -5.64 -13.79 -11.03
N LEU A 86 -6.14 -13.95 -9.80
CA LEU A 86 -7.29 -13.20 -9.29
C LEU A 86 -6.93 -11.73 -9.02
N ILE A 87 -5.67 -11.43 -8.70
CA ILE A 87 -5.19 -10.05 -8.65
C ILE A 87 -5.26 -9.41 -10.03
N MET A 88 -4.87 -10.14 -11.08
CA MET A 88 -4.99 -9.67 -12.46
C MET A 88 -6.44 -9.45 -12.88
N ASP A 89 -7.35 -10.35 -12.50
CA ASP A 89 -8.78 -10.17 -12.77
C ASP A 89 -9.31 -8.91 -12.07
N TYR A 90 -8.94 -8.66 -10.81
CA TYR A 90 -9.27 -7.43 -10.12
C TYR A 90 -8.70 -6.17 -10.82
N PHE A 91 -7.47 -6.21 -11.33
CA PHE A 91 -6.91 -5.09 -12.09
C PHE A 91 -7.65 -4.83 -13.41
N ARG A 92 -8.10 -5.89 -14.10
CA ARG A 92 -8.94 -5.75 -15.29
C ARG A 92 -10.28 -5.11 -14.94
N MET A 93 -10.94 -5.59 -13.88
CA MET A 93 -12.16 -4.98 -13.38
C MET A 93 -11.99 -3.49 -13.05
N TYR A 94 -10.87 -3.11 -12.41
CA TYR A 94 -10.57 -1.71 -12.10
C TYR A 94 -10.35 -0.89 -13.37
N ALA A 95 -9.54 -1.40 -14.31
CA ALA A 95 -9.24 -0.74 -15.57
C ALA A 95 -10.51 -0.55 -16.42
N ASP A 96 -11.40 -1.55 -16.46
CA ASP A 96 -12.65 -1.48 -17.20
C ASP A 96 -13.64 -0.51 -16.55
N ASN A 97 -13.84 -0.61 -15.23
CA ASN A 97 -14.76 0.25 -14.48
C ASN A 97 -14.43 1.74 -14.64
N PHE A 98 -13.15 2.09 -14.62
CA PHE A 98 -12.70 3.48 -14.77
C PHE A 98 -12.22 3.83 -16.20
N GLN A 99 -12.39 2.91 -17.15
CA GLN A 99 -12.00 3.06 -18.56
C GLN A 99 -10.53 3.51 -18.77
N LEU A 100 -9.60 2.87 -18.06
CA LEU A 100 -8.20 3.27 -18.00
C LEU A 100 -7.38 2.82 -19.21
N THR A 101 -7.74 1.69 -19.82
CA THR A 101 -6.96 1.02 -20.88
C THR A 101 -6.69 1.93 -22.08
N LYS A 102 -7.62 2.83 -22.43
CA LYS A 102 -7.47 3.78 -23.55
C LYS A 102 -6.32 4.79 -23.38
N TYR A 103 -5.83 4.98 -22.16
CA TYR A 103 -4.69 5.86 -21.87
C TYR A 103 -3.36 5.11 -21.88
N ILE A 104 -3.35 3.79 -22.08
CA ILE A 104 -2.15 2.96 -22.04
C ILE A 104 -1.67 2.67 -23.45
N ARG A 105 -0.40 2.98 -23.71
CA ARG A 105 0.34 2.59 -24.91
C ARG A 105 1.21 1.38 -24.56
N PHE A 106 0.72 0.20 -24.93
CA PHE A 106 1.46 -1.06 -24.78
C PHE A 106 2.63 -1.16 -25.74
N ASN A 107 3.54 -2.09 -25.45
CA ASN A 107 4.75 -2.33 -26.23
C ASN A 107 5.54 -1.04 -26.52
N THR A 108 5.58 -0.14 -25.55
CA THR A 108 6.22 1.17 -25.67
C THR A 108 7.14 1.40 -24.46
N LYS A 109 8.44 1.20 -24.68
CA LYS A 109 9.47 1.39 -23.65
C LYS A 109 9.80 2.88 -23.54
N VAL A 110 9.86 3.41 -22.33
CA VAL A 110 10.44 4.74 -22.09
C VAL A 110 11.95 4.59 -21.96
N LEU A 111 12.70 5.25 -22.85
CA LEU A 111 14.16 5.21 -22.88
C LEU A 111 14.77 6.29 -22.00
N GLN A 112 14.18 7.49 -22.03
CA GLN A 112 14.72 8.65 -21.33
C GLN A 112 13.61 9.61 -20.90
N VAL A 113 13.80 10.21 -19.72
CA VAL A 113 13.01 11.32 -19.20
C VAL A 113 13.99 12.43 -18.85
N LYS A 114 13.91 13.56 -19.55
CA LYS A 114 14.85 14.67 -19.40
C LYS A 114 14.10 15.97 -19.11
N GLN A 115 14.63 16.79 -18.21
CA GLN A 115 14.15 18.15 -18.03
C GLN A 115 14.36 18.94 -19.33
N ARG A 116 13.36 19.72 -19.73
CA ARG A 116 13.52 20.65 -20.86
C ARG A 116 14.50 21.77 -20.51
N SER A 117 15.06 22.40 -21.52
CA SER A 117 15.97 23.55 -21.33
C SER A 117 15.33 24.72 -20.58
N ASP A 118 14.00 24.87 -20.66
CA ASP A 118 13.21 25.90 -19.97
C ASP A 118 12.55 25.42 -18.66
N PHE A 119 12.96 24.27 -18.11
CA PHE A 119 12.30 23.60 -16.97
C PHE A 119 12.12 24.50 -15.73
N SER A 120 13.05 25.40 -15.44
CA SER A 120 12.93 26.35 -14.32
C SER A 120 11.66 27.23 -14.45
N HIS A 121 11.24 27.52 -15.67
CA HIS A 121 10.02 28.28 -15.99
C HIS A 121 8.84 27.36 -16.30
N SER A 122 9.01 26.40 -17.22
CA SER A 122 7.95 25.53 -17.74
C SER A 122 7.58 24.38 -16.82
N GLY A 123 8.57 23.79 -16.13
CA GLY A 123 8.43 22.54 -15.39
C GLY A 123 8.21 21.29 -16.25
N GLN A 124 8.44 21.39 -17.56
CA GLN A 124 8.11 20.35 -18.54
C GLN A 124 9.25 19.35 -18.80
N TRP A 125 8.89 18.19 -19.31
CA TRP A 125 9.79 17.05 -19.55
C TRP A 125 9.76 16.61 -21.01
N ASP A 126 10.93 16.31 -21.56
CA ASP A 126 11.09 15.54 -22.79
C ASP A 126 11.11 14.05 -22.43
N VAL A 127 10.16 13.29 -22.97
CA VAL A 127 10.04 11.83 -22.79
C VAL A 127 10.32 11.16 -24.12
N GLU A 128 11.38 10.35 -24.17
CA GLU A 128 11.74 9.55 -25.35
C GLU A 128 11.25 8.12 -25.18
N THR A 129 10.51 7.63 -26.17
CA THR A 129 9.91 6.30 -26.16
C THR A 129 10.30 5.51 -27.40
N GLU A 130 10.36 4.19 -27.28
CA GLU A 130 10.60 3.24 -28.36
C GLU A 130 9.46 2.22 -28.41
N ASN A 131 8.83 2.06 -29.56
CA ASN A 131 7.78 1.06 -29.76
C ASN A 131 8.36 -0.33 -30.11
N LYS A 132 7.51 -1.35 -30.22
CA LYS A 132 7.91 -2.72 -30.64
C LYS A 132 8.67 -2.80 -31.97
N ASP A 133 8.48 -1.83 -32.87
CA ASP A 133 9.11 -1.81 -34.19
C ASP A 133 10.46 -1.07 -34.15
N GLY A 134 10.94 -0.68 -32.96
CA GLY A 134 12.17 0.09 -32.78
C GLY A 134 12.06 1.56 -33.15
N LYS A 135 10.86 2.06 -33.44
CA LYS A 135 10.64 3.47 -33.78
C LYS A 135 10.68 4.31 -32.51
N LYS A 136 11.56 5.31 -32.52
CA LYS A 136 11.72 6.28 -31.43
C LYS A 136 10.86 7.52 -31.66
N GLU A 137 10.19 7.97 -30.61
CA GLU A 137 9.38 9.19 -30.58
C GLU A 137 9.74 10.04 -29.36
N LYS A 138 9.65 11.36 -29.51
CA LYS A 138 9.85 12.33 -28.42
C LYS A 138 8.55 13.06 -28.15
N HIS A 139 8.21 13.19 -26.87
CA HIS A 139 6.98 13.80 -26.42
C HIS A 139 7.26 14.79 -25.28
N ILE A 140 6.49 15.88 -25.26
CA ILE A 140 6.55 16.88 -24.18
C ILE A 140 5.38 16.65 -23.22
N PHE A 141 5.69 16.67 -21.93
CA PHE A 141 4.71 16.53 -20.84
C PHE A 141 4.90 17.59 -19.76
N ASP A 142 3.79 17.99 -19.11
CA ASP A 142 3.78 18.96 -18.02
C ASP A 142 4.20 18.36 -16.68
N ALA A 143 4.03 17.04 -16.53
CA ALA A 143 4.49 16.29 -15.38
C ALA A 143 4.73 14.81 -15.72
N VAL A 144 5.47 14.11 -14.86
CA VAL A 144 5.81 12.69 -15.02
C VAL A 144 5.58 11.92 -13.71
N MET A 145 5.00 10.74 -13.80
CA MET A 145 4.82 9.77 -12.72
C MET A 145 5.56 8.48 -13.05
N ILE A 146 6.56 8.10 -12.27
CA ILE A 146 7.36 6.88 -12.46
C ILE A 146 6.77 5.74 -11.63
N CYS A 147 6.32 4.67 -12.30
CA CYS A 147 5.57 3.54 -11.73
C CYS A 147 6.21 2.18 -12.07
N ILE A 148 7.52 2.12 -12.28
CA ILE A 148 8.24 0.94 -12.80
C ILE A 148 8.44 -0.19 -11.76
N GLY A 149 8.11 0.06 -10.49
CA GLY A 149 8.36 -0.88 -9.39
C GLY A 149 9.86 -1.02 -9.06
N HIS A 150 10.19 -1.95 -8.15
CA HIS A 150 11.55 -2.11 -7.63
C HIS A 150 11.97 -3.58 -7.41
N HIS A 151 11.18 -4.55 -7.90
CA HIS A 151 11.46 -5.99 -7.81
C HIS A 151 11.87 -6.61 -9.15
N CYS A 152 12.36 -5.78 -10.08
CA CYS A 152 12.83 -6.24 -11.38
C CYS A 152 14.25 -6.81 -11.25
N HIS A 153 15.24 -5.99 -10.90
CA HIS A 153 16.65 -6.39 -10.95
C HIS A 153 17.00 -7.39 -9.82
N PRO A 154 17.52 -8.59 -10.14
CA PRO A 154 17.94 -9.55 -9.13
C PRO A 154 19.20 -9.07 -8.40
N ASN A 155 19.27 -9.29 -7.08
CA ASN A 155 20.49 -9.08 -6.32
C ASN A 155 21.13 -10.45 -6.02
N MET A 156 22.24 -10.74 -6.68
CA MET A 156 22.94 -12.02 -6.59
C MET A 156 24.40 -11.79 -6.15
N PRO A 157 24.67 -11.60 -4.85
CA PRO A 157 26.00 -11.30 -4.34
C PRO A 157 26.88 -12.55 -4.32
N LEU A 158 27.25 -13.06 -5.51
CA LEU A 158 28.02 -14.31 -5.66
C LEU A 158 29.37 -14.28 -4.93
N HIS A 159 29.95 -13.09 -4.76
CA HIS A 159 31.20 -12.89 -4.04
C HIS A 159 31.10 -13.24 -2.54
N ASP A 160 29.91 -13.25 -1.95
CA ASP A 160 29.68 -13.66 -0.55
C ASP A 160 29.61 -15.20 -0.38
N PHE A 161 29.71 -15.97 -1.48
CA PHE A 161 29.65 -17.43 -1.47
C PHE A 161 30.92 -18.05 -2.05
N PRO A 162 32.04 -18.09 -1.27
CA PRO A 162 33.28 -18.71 -1.72
C PRO A 162 33.08 -20.16 -2.20
N GLY A 163 33.60 -20.47 -3.38
CA GLY A 163 33.48 -21.79 -4.01
C GLY A 163 32.24 -21.98 -4.90
N ILE A 164 31.38 -20.96 -5.06
CA ILE A 164 30.23 -21.02 -5.99
C ILE A 164 30.65 -21.24 -7.45
N ASP A 165 31.83 -20.77 -7.84
CA ASP A 165 32.47 -20.98 -9.13
C ASP A 165 32.83 -22.45 -9.39
N THR A 166 33.10 -23.21 -8.34
CA THR A 166 33.39 -24.65 -8.43
C THR A 166 32.15 -25.54 -8.33
N PHE A 167 30.98 -24.97 -8.00
CA PHE A 167 29.74 -25.72 -7.84
C PHE A 167 29.22 -26.23 -9.18
N LYS A 168 29.17 -27.56 -9.34
CA LYS A 168 28.72 -28.22 -10.58
C LYS A 168 27.20 -28.31 -10.75
N GLY A 169 26.43 -27.98 -9.71
CA GLY A 169 24.97 -28.00 -9.76
C GLY A 169 24.38 -26.73 -10.38
N LYS A 170 23.08 -26.76 -10.67
CA LYS A 170 22.34 -25.58 -11.15
C LYS A 170 22.04 -24.63 -9.98
N TYR A 171 22.31 -23.34 -10.16
CA TYR A 171 21.93 -22.27 -9.23
C TYR A 171 21.40 -21.07 -10.03
N PHE A 172 20.50 -20.30 -9.43
CA PHE A 172 19.82 -19.16 -10.06
C PHE A 172 19.15 -18.30 -8.98
N HIS A 173 18.76 -17.07 -9.33
CA HIS A 173 18.06 -16.19 -8.40
C HIS A 173 16.55 -16.53 -8.34
N SER A 174 15.87 -16.22 -7.23
CA SER A 174 14.43 -16.45 -7.07
C SER A 174 13.54 -15.85 -8.18
N ARG A 175 14.05 -14.84 -8.90
CA ARG A 175 13.43 -14.22 -10.08
C ARG A 175 13.14 -15.23 -11.20
N ASP A 176 14.01 -16.22 -11.35
CA ASP A 176 13.94 -17.20 -12.44
C ASP A 176 13.23 -18.49 -12.02
N TYR A 177 12.83 -18.60 -10.74
CA TYR A 177 11.99 -19.70 -10.28
C TYR A 177 10.55 -19.55 -10.83
N LYS A 178 9.97 -20.66 -11.29
CA LYS A 178 8.61 -20.69 -11.87
C LYS A 178 7.71 -21.73 -11.24
N THR A 179 8.15 -22.97 -11.29
CA THR A 179 7.39 -24.11 -10.78
C THR A 179 8.34 -25.14 -10.17
N PRO A 180 7.85 -26.04 -9.29
CA PRO A 180 8.71 -26.99 -8.58
C PRO A 180 9.13 -28.21 -9.42
N GLU A 181 8.49 -28.48 -10.57
CA GLU A 181 8.58 -29.74 -11.30
C GLU A 181 9.99 -30.11 -11.75
N GLU A 182 10.79 -29.12 -12.19
CA GLU A 182 12.20 -29.33 -12.60
C GLU A 182 13.04 -29.93 -11.46
N TRP A 183 12.63 -29.70 -10.21
CA TRP A 183 13.40 -30.02 -9.01
C TRP A 183 13.01 -31.35 -8.37
N ARG A 184 12.08 -32.10 -8.99
CA ARG A 184 11.60 -33.37 -8.46
C ARG A 184 12.74 -34.35 -8.17
N ASN A 185 12.72 -34.95 -6.99
CA ASN A 185 13.72 -35.90 -6.48
C ASN A 185 15.17 -35.37 -6.39
N LYS A 186 15.41 -34.07 -6.60
CA LYS A 186 16.73 -33.44 -6.43
C LYS A 186 16.96 -33.04 -4.96
N LYS A 187 18.20 -32.66 -4.63
CA LYS A 187 18.54 -31.96 -3.38
C LYS A 187 18.61 -30.47 -3.70
N ALA A 188 17.86 -29.66 -2.95
CA ALA A 188 17.79 -28.21 -3.15
C ALA A 188 18.26 -27.47 -1.91
N VAL A 189 18.97 -26.36 -2.11
CA VAL A 189 19.32 -25.41 -1.06
C VAL A 189 18.70 -24.07 -1.42
N VAL A 190 17.97 -23.46 -0.48
CA VAL A 190 17.38 -22.14 -0.65
C VAL A 190 18.08 -21.15 0.27
N ILE A 191 18.61 -20.07 -0.31
CA ILE A 191 19.39 -19.06 0.41
C ILE A 191 18.54 -17.81 0.62
N GLY A 192 18.42 -17.39 1.88
CA GLY A 192 17.66 -16.20 2.27
C GLY A 192 16.24 -16.53 2.76
N ILE A 193 15.82 -15.83 3.82
CA ILE A 193 14.53 -16.00 4.50
C ILE A 193 13.55 -14.85 4.17
N GLY A 194 13.65 -14.31 2.96
CA GLY A 194 12.59 -13.44 2.42
C GLY A 194 11.32 -14.25 2.12
N ASN A 195 10.20 -13.57 1.86
CA ASN A 195 8.93 -14.25 1.53
C ASN A 195 9.12 -15.22 0.36
N SER A 196 9.82 -14.80 -0.70
CA SER A 196 10.18 -15.67 -1.83
C SER A 196 10.99 -16.89 -1.41
N GLY A 197 11.97 -16.73 -0.51
CA GLY A 197 12.80 -17.84 -0.04
C GLY A 197 11.99 -18.87 0.75
N ILE A 198 11.10 -18.41 1.64
CA ILE A 198 10.22 -19.30 2.42
C ILE A 198 9.23 -20.02 1.50
N ASP A 199 8.53 -19.30 0.63
CA ASP A 199 7.55 -19.88 -0.29
C ASP A 199 8.20 -20.95 -1.19
N ILE A 200 9.33 -20.62 -1.81
CA ILE A 200 10.07 -21.54 -2.70
C ILE A 200 10.55 -22.75 -1.90
N ALA A 201 11.10 -22.57 -0.70
CA ALA A 201 11.54 -23.69 0.12
C ALA A 201 10.39 -24.63 0.50
N VAL A 202 9.24 -24.07 0.90
CA VAL A 202 8.03 -24.84 1.24
C VAL A 202 7.48 -25.56 0.02
N GLU A 203 7.44 -24.91 -1.15
CA GLU A 203 6.95 -25.53 -2.38
C GLU A 203 7.87 -26.67 -2.84
N LEU A 204 9.19 -26.44 -2.86
CA LEU A 204 10.19 -27.44 -3.21
C LEU A 204 10.17 -28.65 -2.27
N SER A 205 9.85 -28.45 -0.98
CA SER A 205 9.80 -29.54 0.00
C SER A 205 8.81 -30.65 -0.35
N ARG A 206 7.80 -30.34 -1.18
CA ARG A 206 6.78 -31.29 -1.62
C ARG A 206 7.24 -32.25 -2.71
N VAL A 207 8.29 -31.90 -3.45
CA VAL A 207 8.73 -32.65 -4.65
C VAL A 207 10.18 -33.09 -4.62
N THR A 208 11.04 -32.39 -3.86
CA THR A 208 12.48 -32.68 -3.78
C THR A 208 12.73 -33.82 -2.79
N LYS A 209 13.91 -34.45 -2.90
CA LYS A 209 14.36 -35.47 -1.94
C LYS A 209 14.76 -34.84 -0.59
N GLN A 210 15.27 -33.61 -0.63
CA GLN A 210 15.73 -32.86 0.54
C GLN A 210 15.77 -31.36 0.21
N VAL A 211 15.26 -30.52 1.11
CA VAL A 211 15.42 -29.07 1.08
C VAL A 211 16.14 -28.62 2.35
N THR A 212 17.13 -27.74 2.20
CA THR A 212 17.77 -27.05 3.32
C THR A 212 17.72 -25.55 3.09
N GLY A 213 17.19 -24.80 4.07
CA GLY A 213 17.13 -23.35 4.04
C GLY A 213 18.18 -22.74 4.96
N PHE A 214 18.88 -21.71 4.50
CA PHE A 214 19.80 -20.93 5.34
C PHE A 214 19.34 -19.48 5.44
N PRO A 215 19.24 -18.89 6.65
CA PRO A 215 19.02 -17.46 6.79
C PRO A 215 20.24 -16.71 6.27
N PHE A 216 20.02 -15.76 5.37
CA PHE A 216 21.10 -14.89 4.88
C PHE A 216 21.54 -13.96 6.01
N HIS A 217 22.80 -14.09 6.46
CA HIS A 217 23.45 -13.09 7.30
C HIS A 217 24.07 -12.04 6.39
N SER A 218 23.60 -10.81 6.47
CA SER A 218 24.23 -9.68 5.78
C SER A 218 25.57 -9.37 6.43
N TRP A 219 26.67 -9.66 5.73
CA TRP A 219 27.99 -9.16 6.10
C TRP A 219 28.13 -7.70 5.67
N PRO A 220 28.77 -6.83 6.47
CA PRO A 220 28.97 -5.44 6.08
C PRO A 220 30.02 -5.37 4.95
N GLN A 221 29.60 -4.95 3.76
CA GLN A 221 30.51 -4.56 2.67
C GLN A 221 30.49 -3.04 2.43
N VAL A 222 31.64 -2.56 1.95
CA VAL A 222 32.04 -1.16 1.79
C VAL A 222 31.95 -0.76 0.30
N VAL A 223 30.99 0.12 -0.05
CA VAL A 223 31.01 1.13 -1.17
C VAL A 223 30.94 0.58 -2.63
N THR A 224 30.19 1.06 -3.66
CA THR A 224 29.24 2.18 -3.95
C THR A 224 28.37 1.82 -5.19
N VAL A 225 27.04 1.95 -5.07
CA VAL A 225 26.05 2.49 -6.04
C VAL A 225 24.89 2.96 -5.16
N THR A 226 24.95 4.17 -4.59
CA THR A 226 24.22 4.66 -3.38
C THR A 226 23.09 3.77 -2.81
N GLU A 227 23.47 2.57 -2.37
CA GLU A 227 22.82 1.53 -1.57
C GLU A 227 21.28 1.43 -1.59
N ASN A 228 20.59 1.48 -2.74
CA ASN A 228 19.11 1.50 -2.79
C ASN A 228 18.47 2.62 -1.93
N LYS A 229 19.21 3.71 -1.68
CA LYS A 229 18.74 4.88 -0.94
C LYS A 229 18.32 5.94 -1.94
N ALA A 230 17.02 6.20 -2.02
CA ALA A 230 16.47 7.28 -2.82
C ALA A 230 16.11 8.45 -1.89
N SER A 231 16.82 9.57 -2.01
CA SER A 231 16.53 10.80 -1.27
C SER A 231 15.29 11.48 -1.87
N LEU A 232 14.12 11.01 -1.43
CA LEU A 232 12.82 11.44 -1.94
C LEU A 232 11.95 11.90 -0.77
N TYR A 233 11.41 13.12 -0.86
CA TYR A 233 10.46 13.64 0.11
C TYR A 233 9.22 12.74 0.14
N LYS A 234 8.99 12.14 1.30
CA LYS A 234 7.94 11.14 1.53
C LYS A 234 7.99 9.96 0.55
N TYR A 235 9.17 9.63 0.01
CA TYR A 235 9.37 8.59 -1.01
C TYR A 235 8.68 8.87 -2.37
N VAL A 236 8.30 10.13 -2.63
CA VAL A 236 7.59 10.52 -3.86
C VAL A 236 8.33 11.60 -4.65
N PHE A 237 8.70 12.71 -4.01
CA PHE A 237 9.19 13.89 -4.72
C PHE A 237 10.70 14.09 -4.53
N PRO A 238 11.48 14.28 -5.60
CA PRO A 238 12.86 14.73 -5.48
C PRO A 238 12.88 16.19 -4.97
N PRO A 239 13.55 16.47 -3.82
CA PRO A 239 13.41 17.76 -3.14
C PRO A 239 14.07 18.94 -3.88
N GLU A 240 15.08 18.67 -4.71
CA GLU A 240 15.90 19.69 -5.38
C GLU A 240 15.33 20.17 -6.72
N LEU A 241 14.19 19.63 -7.15
CA LEU A 241 13.57 20.07 -8.39
C LEU A 241 12.99 21.48 -8.25
N ALA A 242 13.38 22.37 -9.18
CA ALA A 242 12.84 23.73 -9.26
C ALA A 242 11.31 23.75 -9.42
N ARG A 243 10.73 22.73 -10.07
CA ARG A 243 9.29 22.53 -10.23
C ARG A 243 8.91 21.12 -9.76
N PRO A 244 7.89 20.96 -8.90
CA PRO A 244 7.49 19.65 -8.37
C PRO A 244 6.62 18.89 -9.38
N THR A 245 7.14 18.64 -10.58
CA THR A 245 6.44 18.01 -11.71
C THR A 245 6.94 16.58 -12.02
N LEU A 246 7.70 15.98 -11.11
CA LEU A 246 8.08 14.56 -11.16
C LEU A 246 7.73 13.88 -9.84
N ALA A 247 7.05 12.75 -9.92
CA ALA A 247 6.70 11.92 -8.77
C ALA A 247 7.08 10.46 -9.00
N ILE A 248 7.66 9.83 -7.98
CA ILE A 248 7.95 8.40 -7.95
C ILE A 248 6.84 7.71 -7.14
N ILE A 249 6.20 6.69 -7.70
CA ILE A 249 5.02 6.07 -7.09
C ILE A 249 5.27 4.57 -6.88
N GLY A 250 5.00 4.10 -5.66
CA GLY A 250 5.20 2.71 -5.26
C GLY A 250 6.64 2.32 -4.94
N LEU A 251 7.55 3.30 -4.80
CA LEU A 251 8.92 3.06 -4.31
C LEU A 251 8.97 3.08 -2.78
N VAL A 252 8.22 2.16 -2.16
CA VAL A 252 8.17 1.96 -0.70
C VAL A 252 7.97 0.48 -0.38
N GLN A 253 8.43 0.06 0.80
CA GLN A 253 8.15 -1.25 1.36
C GLN A 253 7.32 -1.07 2.64
N PRO A 254 5.99 -1.20 2.55
CA PRO A 254 5.13 -1.03 3.72
C PRO A 254 5.00 -2.30 4.54
N LEU A 255 4.77 -2.12 5.84
CA LEU A 255 4.08 -3.12 6.67
C LEU A 255 2.57 -3.09 6.35
N GLY A 256 2.22 -3.47 5.13
CA GLY A 256 0.85 -3.40 4.58
C GLY A 256 0.84 -3.60 3.07
N ALA A 257 -0.26 -3.21 2.41
CA ALA A 257 -0.39 -3.36 0.96
C ALA A 257 0.13 -2.13 0.19
N ILE A 258 0.77 -2.37 -0.96
CA ILE A 258 1.36 -1.31 -1.80
C ILE A 258 0.32 -0.56 -2.65
N MET A 259 -0.76 -1.23 -3.07
CA MET A 259 -1.79 -0.68 -3.95
C MET A 259 -2.48 0.56 -3.35
N PRO A 260 -3.05 0.52 -2.12
CA PRO A 260 -3.66 1.70 -1.51
C PRO A 260 -2.65 2.81 -1.21
N ILE A 261 -1.38 2.47 -0.91
CA ILE A 261 -0.32 3.46 -0.75
C ILE A 261 -0.03 4.16 -2.07
N SER A 262 0.12 3.41 -3.16
CA SER A 262 0.41 3.96 -4.49
C SER A 262 -0.75 4.84 -4.97
N GLU A 263 -1.99 4.46 -4.67
CA GLU A 263 -3.16 5.31 -4.90
C GLU A 263 -3.10 6.60 -4.08
N MET A 264 -2.82 6.53 -2.77
CA MET A 264 -2.71 7.71 -1.92
C MET A 264 -1.57 8.64 -2.36
N GLN A 265 -0.42 8.09 -2.73
CA GLN A 265 0.69 8.83 -3.34
C GLN A 265 0.26 9.50 -4.64
N ALA A 266 -0.48 8.81 -5.52
CA ALA A 266 -0.98 9.36 -6.77
C ALA A 266 -2.00 10.48 -6.55
N ARG A 267 -2.93 10.33 -5.59
CA ARG A 267 -3.88 11.38 -5.19
C ARG A 267 -3.18 12.64 -4.70
N TRP A 268 -2.10 12.48 -3.94
CA TRP A 268 -1.28 13.60 -3.51
C TRP A 268 -0.51 14.23 -4.68
N ALA A 269 0.15 13.42 -5.49
CA ALA A 269 1.01 13.88 -6.56
C ALA A 269 0.24 14.68 -7.63
N THR A 270 -0.91 14.18 -8.06
CA THR A 270 -1.77 14.86 -9.04
C THR A 270 -2.26 16.22 -8.55
N ARG A 271 -2.56 16.35 -7.25
CA ARG A 271 -2.93 17.63 -6.64
C ARG A 271 -1.77 18.60 -6.51
N VAL A 272 -0.55 18.10 -6.31
CA VAL A 272 0.68 18.92 -6.38
C VAL A 272 0.91 19.40 -7.81
N PHE A 273 0.79 18.52 -8.81
CA PHE A 273 0.92 18.89 -10.22
C PHE A 273 -0.12 19.92 -10.64
N LYS A 274 -1.35 19.82 -10.14
CA LYS A 274 -2.40 20.81 -10.40
C LYS A 274 -2.16 22.15 -9.68
N GLY A 275 -1.26 22.19 -8.69
CA GLY A 275 -0.98 23.36 -7.87
C GLY A 275 -1.95 23.56 -6.70
N CYS A 276 -2.84 22.59 -6.44
CA CYS A 276 -3.76 22.61 -5.30
C CYS A 276 -3.04 22.39 -3.97
N ILE A 277 -1.88 21.71 -3.99
CA ILE A 277 -1.04 21.47 -2.82
C ILE A 277 0.38 21.95 -3.16
N LYS A 278 0.98 22.75 -2.28
CA LYS A 278 2.37 23.19 -2.41
C LYS A 278 3.26 22.33 -1.53
N LEU A 279 4.41 21.92 -2.07
CA LEU A 279 5.45 21.28 -1.27
C LEU A 279 6.12 22.32 -0.34
N PRO A 280 6.64 21.89 0.81
CA PRO A 280 7.40 22.78 1.69
C PRO A 280 8.76 23.14 1.08
N SER A 281 9.54 23.99 1.76
CA SER A 281 10.89 24.37 1.30
C SER A 281 11.82 23.15 1.19
N VAL A 282 12.81 23.24 0.29
CA VAL A 282 13.85 22.20 0.10
C VAL A 282 14.49 21.81 1.42
N ALA A 283 14.87 22.78 2.24
CA ALA A 283 15.46 22.54 3.56
C ALA A 283 14.53 21.73 4.49
N SER A 284 13.22 22.01 4.47
CA SER A 284 12.23 21.26 5.26
C SER A 284 12.07 19.83 4.73
N MET A 285 12.09 19.65 3.41
CA MET A 285 12.01 18.33 2.79
C MET A 285 13.24 17.48 3.09
N LEU A 286 14.44 18.04 2.99
CA LEU A 286 15.69 17.35 3.33
C LEU A 286 15.76 16.97 4.81
N LYS A 287 15.33 17.87 5.71
CA LYS A 287 15.23 17.57 7.14
C LYS A 287 14.27 16.41 7.43
N ASP A 288 13.14 16.36 6.72
CA ASP A 288 12.18 15.26 6.83
C ASP A 288 12.78 13.92 6.39
N ILE A 289 13.47 13.91 5.24
CA ILE A 289 14.16 12.74 4.70
C ILE A 289 15.15 12.22 5.73
N GLN A 290 16.04 13.09 6.23
CA GLN A 290 17.04 12.73 7.24
C GLN A 290 16.39 12.15 8.50
N CYS A 291 15.34 12.78 9.03
CA CYS A 291 14.64 12.31 10.23
C CYS A 291 14.03 10.92 10.02
N LYS A 292 13.48 10.65 8.83
CA LYS A 292 12.94 9.33 8.48
C LYS A 292 14.02 8.27 8.32
N GLU A 293 15.13 8.61 7.68
CA GLU A 293 16.28 7.72 7.54
C GLU A 293 16.86 7.33 8.91
N GLU A 294 17.04 8.29 9.82
CA GLU A 294 17.48 8.05 11.19
C GLU A 294 16.49 7.19 11.98
N THR A 295 15.20 7.45 11.86
CA THR A 295 14.14 6.67 12.54
C THR A 295 14.09 5.23 12.02
N MET A 296 14.25 5.05 10.71
CA MET A 296 14.29 3.73 10.07
C MET A 296 15.54 2.95 10.50
N ALA A 297 16.71 3.59 10.50
CA ALA A 297 17.98 2.98 10.92
C ALA A 297 17.97 2.54 12.39
N LYS A 298 17.23 3.23 13.26
CA LYS A 298 17.03 2.82 14.67
C LYS A 298 16.14 1.59 14.84
N ARG A 299 15.24 1.32 13.89
CA ARG A 299 14.21 0.28 14.01
C ARG A 299 14.53 -0.99 13.23
N TYR A 300 15.12 -0.87 12.05
CA TYR A 300 15.37 -1.98 11.13
C TYR A 300 16.84 -2.33 11.06
N VAL A 301 17.14 -3.62 10.86
CA VAL A 301 18.51 -4.09 10.65
C VAL A 301 19.08 -3.50 9.36
N THR A 302 20.31 -3.00 9.41
CA THR A 302 21.02 -2.44 8.25
C THR A 302 21.17 -3.51 7.16
N SER A 303 20.46 -3.34 6.06
CA SER A 303 20.46 -4.26 4.92
C SER A 303 19.96 -3.54 3.67
N HIS A 304 20.40 -3.96 2.48
CA HIS A 304 19.93 -3.44 1.19
C HIS A 304 18.41 -3.54 0.97
N ARG A 305 17.69 -4.34 1.79
CA ARG A 305 16.23 -4.45 1.77
C ARG A 305 15.52 -3.42 2.67
N HIS A 306 16.18 -2.88 3.69
CA HIS A 306 15.56 -2.00 4.68
C HIS A 306 15.91 -0.52 4.43
N THR A 307 15.70 -0.05 3.20
CA THR A 307 16.01 1.33 2.80
C THR A 307 14.78 2.21 2.54
N ILE A 308 13.60 1.59 2.41
CA ILE A 308 12.34 2.26 2.04
C ILE A 308 11.16 1.78 2.89
N GLN A 309 11.42 1.37 4.15
CA GLN A 309 10.42 0.78 5.03
C GLN A 309 9.45 1.83 5.60
N VAL A 310 8.14 1.54 5.55
CA VAL A 310 7.11 2.43 6.13
C VAL A 310 6.05 1.66 6.93
N ASP A 311 5.59 2.25 8.03
CA ASP A 311 4.40 1.76 8.74
C ASP A 311 3.14 2.19 7.97
N TYR A 312 2.28 1.24 7.57
CA TYR A 312 1.13 1.50 6.71
C TYR A 312 0.23 2.64 7.22
N VAL A 313 -0.32 2.51 8.44
CA VAL A 313 -1.27 3.48 8.98
C VAL A 313 -0.64 4.87 9.12
N ARG A 314 0.57 4.95 9.68
CA ARG A 314 1.28 6.22 9.89
C ARG A 314 1.55 6.93 8.56
N TYR A 315 2.02 6.21 7.56
CA TYR A 315 2.31 6.76 6.24
C TYR A 315 1.01 7.18 5.53
N MET A 316 -0.01 6.31 5.52
CA MET A 316 -1.30 6.62 4.90
C MET A 316 -1.95 7.86 5.54
N ASP A 317 -1.93 7.97 6.87
CA ASP A 317 -2.50 9.12 7.59
C ASP A 317 -1.71 10.41 7.33
N GLU A 318 -0.38 10.32 7.24
CA GLU A 318 0.49 11.45 6.91
C GLU A 318 0.17 12.01 5.52
N ILE A 319 0.11 11.15 4.49
CA ILE A 319 -0.24 11.59 3.14
C ILE A 319 -1.72 12.04 3.07
N ALA A 320 -2.63 11.30 3.71
CA ALA A 320 -4.04 11.66 3.77
C ALA A 320 -4.29 13.03 4.42
N LYS A 321 -3.48 13.40 5.42
CA LYS A 321 -3.52 14.73 6.03
C LYS A 321 -3.12 15.81 5.03
N MET A 322 -2.06 15.59 4.24
CA MET A 322 -1.63 16.53 3.19
C MET A 322 -2.67 16.67 2.07
N VAL A 323 -3.33 15.58 1.70
CA VAL A 323 -4.41 15.57 0.70
C VAL A 323 -5.71 16.20 1.24
N GLY A 324 -5.89 16.21 2.57
CA GLY A 324 -7.09 16.71 3.23
C GLY A 324 -8.23 15.67 3.32
N VAL A 325 -7.88 14.38 3.31
CA VAL A 325 -8.83 13.25 3.29
C VAL A 325 -8.76 12.40 4.54
N LEU A 326 -7.85 12.72 5.47
CA LEU A 326 -7.77 12.05 6.77
C LEU A 326 -9.11 12.18 7.53
N PRO A 327 -9.73 11.05 7.94
CA PRO A 327 -10.95 11.06 8.76
C PRO A 327 -10.79 11.91 10.02
N ASN A 328 -11.83 12.67 10.37
CA ASN A 328 -11.87 13.34 11.68
C ASN A 328 -12.64 12.42 12.64
N PHE A 329 -11.91 11.71 13.49
CA PHE A 329 -12.47 10.68 14.38
C PHE A 329 -13.53 11.25 15.33
N LEU A 330 -13.27 12.40 15.97
CA LEU A 330 -14.23 13.02 16.89
C LEU A 330 -15.52 13.41 16.17
N ARG A 331 -15.42 14.03 14.99
CA ARG A 331 -16.59 14.38 14.19
C ARG A 331 -17.34 13.14 13.73
N LEU A 332 -16.65 12.07 13.32
CA LEU A 332 -17.29 10.81 12.93
C LEU A 332 -18.04 10.18 14.11
N LEU A 333 -17.46 10.14 15.31
CA LEU A 333 -18.13 9.62 16.50
C LEU A 333 -19.42 10.39 16.84
N LEU A 334 -19.45 11.71 16.57
CA LEU A 334 -20.63 12.55 16.82
C LEU A 334 -21.69 12.46 15.71
N THR A 335 -21.28 12.27 14.45
CA THR A 335 -22.19 12.36 13.28
C THR A 335 -22.60 10.99 12.72
N ASP A 336 -21.74 10.00 12.82
CA ASP A 336 -21.99 8.61 12.40
C ASP A 336 -21.19 7.65 13.30
N PRO A 337 -21.65 7.42 14.55
CA PRO A 337 -20.92 6.64 15.53
C PRO A 337 -20.63 5.21 15.08
N ARG A 338 -21.48 4.62 14.23
CA ARG A 338 -21.25 3.26 13.70
C ARG A 338 -20.00 3.21 12.84
N VAL A 339 -19.84 4.15 11.91
CA VAL A 339 -18.63 4.26 11.08
C VAL A 339 -17.46 4.71 11.94
N GLY A 340 -17.65 5.68 12.84
CA GLY A 340 -16.60 6.18 13.74
C GLY A 340 -15.96 5.06 14.57
N LEU A 341 -16.77 4.18 15.17
CA LEU A 341 -16.28 3.03 15.94
C LEU A 341 -15.56 2.01 15.05
N ASN A 342 -16.05 1.72 13.83
CA ASN A 342 -15.37 0.82 12.90
C ASN A 342 -14.03 1.36 12.40
N VAL A 343 -13.92 2.67 12.21
CA VAL A 343 -12.68 3.32 11.79
C VAL A 343 -11.64 3.37 12.92
N ILE A 344 -12.07 3.45 14.18
CA ILE A 344 -11.17 3.49 15.34
C ILE A 344 -10.74 2.09 15.80
N PHE A 345 -11.70 1.16 15.89
CA PHE A 345 -11.49 -0.17 16.48
C PHE A 345 -11.46 -1.30 15.47
N GLY A 346 -11.93 -1.07 14.24
CA GLY A 346 -11.88 -2.05 13.16
C GLY A 346 -10.57 -2.00 12.36
N PRO A 347 -10.48 -2.77 11.28
CA PRO A 347 -9.33 -2.73 10.39
C PRO A 347 -9.24 -1.37 9.68
N CYS A 348 -8.02 -0.85 9.58
CA CYS A 348 -7.70 0.40 8.86
C CYS A 348 -7.76 0.18 7.33
N THR A 349 -8.96 -0.06 6.81
CA THR A 349 -9.17 -0.35 5.37
C THR A 349 -9.04 0.91 4.52
N PRO A 350 -8.60 0.79 3.25
CA PRO A 350 -8.39 1.94 2.36
C PRO A 350 -9.63 2.84 2.19
N TYR A 351 -10.84 2.27 2.31
CA TYR A 351 -12.13 2.96 2.17
C TYR A 351 -12.25 4.21 3.05
N GLN A 352 -11.66 4.19 4.25
CA GLN A 352 -11.76 5.31 5.19
C GLN A 352 -11.19 6.61 4.63
N TYR A 353 -10.20 6.51 3.73
CA TYR A 353 -9.58 7.65 3.06
C TYR A 353 -10.40 8.24 1.91
N ARG A 354 -11.61 7.70 1.68
CA ARG A 354 -12.62 8.21 0.74
C ARG A 354 -13.90 8.66 1.44
N LEU A 355 -13.94 8.68 2.78
CA LEU A 355 -15.10 9.18 3.55
C LEU A 355 -15.31 10.70 3.41
N ARG A 356 -14.24 11.45 3.13
CA ARG A 356 -14.27 12.91 3.04
C ARG A 356 -13.17 13.45 2.13
N GLY A 357 -13.22 14.76 1.89
CA GLY A 357 -12.23 15.48 1.13
C GLY A 357 -12.35 15.24 -0.38
N PRO A 358 -11.34 15.68 -1.15
CA PRO A 358 -11.29 15.49 -2.60
C PRO A 358 -11.38 14.01 -2.99
N GLY A 359 -12.24 13.70 -3.96
CA GLY A 359 -12.47 12.33 -4.40
C GLY A 359 -13.26 11.47 -3.40
N LYS A 360 -14.05 12.07 -2.51
CA LYS A 360 -15.00 11.35 -1.63
C LYS A 360 -15.83 10.35 -2.46
N TRP A 361 -15.93 9.12 -1.96
CA TRP A 361 -16.72 8.06 -2.62
C TRP A 361 -17.99 7.78 -1.83
N ALA A 362 -19.15 7.77 -2.51
CA ALA A 362 -20.44 7.55 -1.87
C ALA A 362 -20.55 6.17 -1.20
N GLY A 363 -19.93 5.15 -1.79
CA GLY A 363 -19.93 3.78 -1.26
C GLY A 363 -18.97 3.54 -0.09
N ALA A 364 -18.13 4.51 0.29
CA ALA A 364 -17.09 4.30 1.30
C ALA A 364 -17.67 3.90 2.66
N ARG A 365 -18.78 4.53 3.05
CA ARG A 365 -19.50 4.20 4.29
C ARG A 365 -19.94 2.74 4.30
N GLU A 366 -20.62 2.32 3.24
CA GLU A 366 -21.19 0.99 3.14
C GLU A 366 -20.09 -0.07 3.07
N ALA A 367 -19.02 0.21 2.31
CA ALA A 367 -17.86 -0.66 2.21
C ALA A 367 -17.22 -0.92 3.58
N ILE A 368 -17.07 0.10 4.43
CA ILE A 368 -16.53 -0.07 5.80
C ILE A 368 -17.44 -0.94 6.66
N LEU A 369 -18.76 -0.74 6.60
CA LEU A 369 -19.70 -1.48 7.44
C LEU A 369 -19.83 -2.96 7.02
N THR A 370 -19.72 -3.24 5.72
CA THR A 370 -19.89 -4.60 5.15
C THR A 370 -18.57 -5.33 4.88
N GLN A 371 -17.43 -4.77 5.30
CA GLN A 371 -16.10 -5.38 5.06
C GLN A 371 -15.97 -6.79 5.65
N TRP A 372 -16.54 -7.03 6.83
CA TRP A 372 -16.50 -8.35 7.48
C TRP A 372 -17.40 -9.37 6.79
N GLU A 373 -18.51 -8.94 6.20
CA GLU A 373 -19.39 -9.79 5.39
C GLU A 373 -18.63 -10.27 4.15
N ARG A 374 -17.95 -9.36 3.44
CA ARG A 374 -17.09 -9.74 2.31
C ARG A 374 -15.94 -10.65 2.72
N VAL A 375 -15.34 -10.44 3.90
CA VAL A 375 -14.28 -11.33 4.42
C VAL A 375 -14.83 -12.73 4.71
N ALA A 376 -16.04 -12.84 5.27
CA ALA A 376 -16.66 -14.10 5.63
C ALA A 376 -17.19 -14.87 4.41
N GLN A 377 -17.73 -14.18 3.40
CA GLN A 377 -18.39 -14.78 2.24
C GLN A 377 -17.61 -15.93 1.56
N PRO A 378 -16.31 -15.81 1.20
CA PRO A 378 -15.59 -16.90 0.54
C PRO A 378 -15.24 -18.06 1.50
N MET A 379 -15.39 -17.87 2.81
CA MET A 379 -15.13 -18.88 3.84
C MET A 379 -16.41 -19.61 4.29
N GLN A 380 -17.58 -18.99 4.10
CA GLN A 380 -18.90 -19.55 4.40
C GLN A 380 -19.40 -20.48 3.27
N THR A 381 -18.54 -21.40 2.80
CA THR A 381 -18.87 -22.36 1.73
C THR A 381 -19.74 -23.51 2.20
N ARG A 382 -19.98 -23.62 3.51
CA ARG A 382 -20.88 -24.58 4.14
C ARG A 382 -21.90 -23.82 4.99
N PRO A 383 -23.21 -23.99 4.76
CA PRO A 383 -24.23 -23.41 5.64
C PRO A 383 -24.16 -24.09 7.00
N CYS A 384 -24.15 -23.27 8.05
CA CYS A 384 -24.29 -23.70 9.44
C CYS A 384 -25.51 -22.99 10.02
N ASP A 385 -26.31 -23.69 10.82
CA ASP A 385 -27.38 -23.06 11.57
C ASP A 385 -26.75 -22.07 12.56
N GLU A 386 -26.92 -20.76 12.31
CA GLU A 386 -26.39 -19.76 13.23
C GLU A 386 -27.11 -19.89 14.58
N PRO A 387 -26.39 -20.10 15.69
CA PRO A 387 -27.02 -20.03 16.99
C PRO A 387 -27.59 -18.62 17.16
N GLN A 388 -28.88 -18.51 17.50
CA GLN A 388 -29.53 -17.22 17.76
C GLN A 388 -28.65 -16.37 18.67
N CYS A 389 -28.33 -15.15 18.22
CA CYS A 389 -27.53 -14.20 18.99
C CYS A 389 -28.24 -13.95 20.32
N LYS A 390 -27.77 -14.56 21.40
CA LYS A 390 -28.22 -14.24 22.75
C LYS A 390 -27.86 -12.77 22.98
N ARG A 391 -28.86 -11.91 23.24
CA ARG A 391 -28.65 -10.51 23.61
C ARG A 391 -27.62 -10.47 24.73
N SER A 392 -26.40 -10.06 24.41
CA SER A 392 -25.36 -9.89 25.41
C SER A 392 -25.74 -8.70 26.28
N TYR A 393 -26.00 -8.90 27.57
CA TYR A 393 -26.23 -7.81 28.51
C TYR A 393 -24.94 -7.07 28.87
N ALA A 394 -23.80 -7.43 28.27
CA ALA A 394 -22.51 -6.78 28.51
C ALA A 394 -22.54 -5.28 28.20
N TRP A 395 -23.33 -4.84 27.22
CA TRP A 395 -23.47 -3.40 26.94
C TRP A 395 -24.21 -2.66 28.06
N LEU A 396 -25.20 -3.28 28.72
CA LEU A 396 -25.87 -2.71 29.90
C LEU A 396 -24.88 -2.62 31.07
N LEU A 397 -24.05 -3.64 31.26
CA LEU A 397 -22.99 -3.63 32.28
C LEU A 397 -21.96 -2.52 32.00
N MET A 398 -21.53 -2.35 30.76
CA MET A 398 -20.60 -1.29 30.35
C MET A 398 -21.19 0.11 30.50
N ILE A 399 -22.48 0.31 30.17
CA ILE A 399 -23.18 1.58 30.41
C ILE A 399 -23.29 1.83 31.91
N SER A 400 -23.66 0.84 32.71
CA SER A 400 -23.77 0.99 34.16
C SER A 400 -22.41 1.36 34.78
N ALA A 401 -21.32 0.73 34.33
CA ALA A 401 -19.96 1.06 34.77
C ALA A 401 -19.54 2.48 34.35
N ALA A 402 -19.87 2.91 33.12
CA ALA A 402 -19.58 4.26 32.65
C ALA A 402 -20.37 5.33 33.41
N VAL A 403 -21.65 5.08 33.70
CA VAL A 403 -22.50 5.97 34.51
C VAL A 403 -21.98 6.06 35.94
N MET A 404 -21.60 4.93 36.55
CA MET A 404 -21.00 4.94 37.90
C MET A 404 -19.65 5.66 37.91
N GLY A 405 -18.81 5.47 36.90
CA GLY A 405 -17.54 6.18 36.77
C GLY A 405 -17.72 7.70 36.62
N LEU A 406 -18.71 8.13 35.83
CA LEU A 406 -19.04 9.55 35.66
C LEU A 406 -19.63 10.14 36.96
N ALA A 407 -20.52 9.42 37.64
CA ALA A 407 -21.07 9.84 38.92
C ALA A 407 -19.99 9.96 40.00
N ALA A 408 -19.05 9.00 40.07
CA ALA A 408 -17.92 9.05 40.97
C ALA A 408 -16.96 10.21 40.65
N TYR A 409 -16.76 10.53 39.36
CA TYR A 409 -15.94 11.66 38.93
C TYR A 409 -16.59 13.02 39.29
N ILE A 410 -17.89 13.18 39.03
CA ILE A 410 -18.65 14.40 39.35
C ILE A 410 -18.70 14.62 40.87
N ASN A 411 -18.92 13.54 41.63
CA ASN A 411 -18.98 13.59 43.08
C ASN A 411 -17.63 13.35 43.77
N ARG A 412 -16.49 13.45 43.06
CA ARG A 412 -15.17 13.10 43.62
C ARG A 412 -14.80 13.91 44.87
N ASN A 413 -15.29 15.15 44.97
CA ASN A 413 -15.07 16.03 46.12
C ASN A 413 -16.03 15.72 47.29
N SER A 414 -17.10 14.97 47.03
CA SER A 414 -18.15 14.55 47.97
C SER A 414 -18.05 13.05 48.32
N LEU A 415 -17.14 12.32 47.70
CA LEU A 415 -16.97 10.88 47.86
C LEU A 415 -16.64 10.47 49.30
N PRO A 416 -15.77 11.19 50.04
CA PRO A 416 -15.48 10.87 51.44
C PRO A 416 -16.71 11.03 52.36
N SER A 417 -17.54 12.06 52.13
CA SER A 417 -18.76 12.29 52.88
C SER A 417 -19.89 11.32 52.47
N PHE A 418 -19.93 10.89 51.21
CA PHE A 418 -20.86 9.87 50.72
C PHE A 418 -20.59 8.47 51.31
N LEU A 419 -19.31 8.10 51.50
CA LEU A 419 -18.94 6.82 52.12
C LEU A 419 -19.21 6.82 53.64
N GLN A 420 -19.26 7.99 54.28
CA GLN A 420 -19.56 8.13 55.71
C GLN A 420 -21.06 8.11 56.03
N ASP A 421 -21.92 8.58 55.11
CA ASP A 421 -23.37 8.54 55.29
C ASP A 421 -24.12 8.38 53.94
N PRO A 422 -24.35 7.12 53.51
CA PRO A 422 -25.09 6.81 52.28
C PRO A 422 -26.57 7.24 52.35
N ALA A 423 -27.15 7.39 53.55
CA ALA A 423 -28.57 7.70 53.74
C ALA A 423 -28.88 9.17 53.43
N ALA A 424 -27.94 10.09 53.66
CA ALA A 424 -28.10 11.51 53.35
C ALA A 424 -28.33 11.82 51.85
N LEU A 425 -27.85 10.96 50.94
CA LEU A 425 -28.11 11.11 49.50
C LEU A 425 -29.54 10.69 49.16
N LEU A 426 -30.06 9.62 49.78
CA LEU A 426 -31.44 9.17 49.60
C LEU A 426 -32.44 10.22 50.06
N ASP A 427 -32.16 10.94 51.14
CA ASP A 427 -33.02 12.03 51.62
C ASP A 427 -32.93 13.28 50.74
N LYS A 428 -31.75 13.61 50.19
CA LYS A 428 -31.60 14.66 49.18
C LYS A 428 -32.34 14.32 47.88
N ILE A 429 -32.29 13.06 47.43
CA ILE A 429 -32.99 12.62 46.21
C ILE A 429 -34.51 12.63 46.43
N LYS A 430 -34.99 12.22 47.61
CA LYS A 430 -36.42 12.33 47.98
C LYS A 430 -36.90 13.79 47.96
N ALA A 431 -36.06 14.76 48.32
CA ALA A 431 -36.41 16.17 48.30
C ALA A 431 -36.64 16.75 46.88
N TYR A 432 -36.13 16.09 45.83
CA TYR A 432 -36.37 16.47 44.43
C TYR A 432 -37.53 15.68 43.80
N TRP A 433 -38.15 14.76 44.53
CA TRP A 433 -39.35 14.06 44.07
C TRP A 433 -40.58 14.90 44.43
N PRO A 434 -41.41 15.32 43.46
CA PRO A 434 -42.65 16.00 43.79
C PRO A 434 -43.53 15.04 44.61
N ALA A 435 -43.94 15.46 45.81
CA ALA A 435 -44.97 14.77 46.57
C ALA A 435 -46.24 14.71 45.70
N GLN A 436 -46.84 13.51 45.62
CA GLN A 436 -48.08 13.26 44.86
C GLN A 436 -49.22 14.15 45.32
#